data_AF-A0A2M7WWW3-F1
#
_entry.id   AF-A0A2M7WWW3-F1
#
_cell.length_a   1.000
_cell.length_b   1.000
_cell.length_c   1.000
_cell.angle_alpha   90.00
_cell.angle_beta   90.00
_cell.angle_gamma   90.00
#
_symmetry.space_group_name_H-M   'P 1'
#
loop_
_entity.id
_entity.type
_entity.pdbx_description
1 polymer ?
#
loop_
_entity_poly.entity_id
_entity_poly.type
_entity_poly.pdbx_seq_one_letter_code
_entity_poly.pdbx_strand_id
1 'polypeptide(L)' 'MTTDTSEKGLETLIMRHMTGTDGLAVTPGVMAEPPASYGGTGYTAGSAQDYDRAHALDVPQLFAFLRATQPAAFTKLALA' A
#
# COMPACT_ATOMS: atom_id res chain seq x y z
N MET A 1 12.76 -4.68 -30.21
CA MET A 1 11.83 -4.55 -29.07
C MET A 1 11.33 -3.12 -29.06
N THR A 2 10.02 -2.92 -29.07
CA THR A 2 9.45 -1.58 -28.88
C THR A 2 9.16 -1.42 -27.40
N THR A 3 9.80 -0.44 -26.76
CA THR A 3 9.50 -0.09 -25.37
C THR A 3 8.11 0.49 -25.31
N ASP A 4 7.30 0.06 -24.35
CA ASP A 4 6.00 0.69 -24.09
C ASP A 4 6.23 2.07 -23.45
N THR A 5 5.95 3.12 -24.20
CA THR A 5 6.06 4.52 -23.75
C THR A 5 4.70 5.14 -23.42
N SER A 6 3.64 4.34 -23.28
CA SER A 6 2.34 4.81 -22.82
C SER A 6 2.38 5.21 -21.34
N GLU A 7 1.36 5.95 -20.87
CA GLU A 7 1.19 6.26 -19.44
C GLU A 7 1.14 5.00 -18.58
N LYS A 8 0.43 3.97 -19.04
CA LYS A 8 0.36 2.67 -18.38
C LYS A 8 1.74 2.00 -18.30
N GLY A 9 2.52 2.08 -19.37
CA GLY A 9 3.89 1.55 -19.41
C GLY A 9 4.79 2.21 -18.37
N LEU A 10 4.73 3.54 -18.28
CA LEU A 10 5.47 4.31 -17.28
C LEU A 10 5.00 4.01 -15.85
N GLU A 11 3.69 3.99 -15.60
CA GLU A 11 3.08 3.68 -14.30
C GLU A 11 3.50 2.29 -13.81
N THR A 12 3.47 1.29 -14.69
CA THR A 12 3.89 -0.08 -14.37
C THR A 12 5.36 -0.14 -13.93
N LEU A 13 6.24 0.62 -14.60
CA LEU A 13 7.65 0.70 -14.22
C LEU A 13 7.84 1.39 -12.87
N ILE A 14 7.11 2.47 -12.61
CA ILE A 14 7.14 3.20 -11.34
C ILE A 14 6.66 2.29 -10.20
N MET A 15 5.49 1.67 -10.34
CA MET A 15 4.93 0.75 -9.34
C MET A 15 5.93 -0.36 -9.02
N ARG A 16 6.45 -1.05 -10.03
CA ARG A 16 7.40 -2.14 -9.82
C ARG A 16 8.69 -1.67 -9.16
N HIS A 17 9.18 -0.49 -9.52
CA HIS A 17 10.38 0.06 -8.89
C HIS A 17 10.15 0.43 -7.42
N MET A 18 8.98 0.98 -7.08
CA MET A 18 8.68 1.47 -5.73
C MET A 18 8.22 0.37 -4.78
N THR A 19 7.40 -0.56 -5.26
CA THR A 19 6.70 -1.56 -4.43
C THR A 19 7.09 -2.99 -4.76
N GLY A 20 7.92 -3.22 -5.78
CA GLY A 20 8.27 -4.57 -6.24
C GLY A 20 7.16 -5.29 -7.01
N THR A 21 5.96 -4.72 -7.14
CA THR A 21 4.81 -5.32 -7.82
C THR A 21 4.23 -4.35 -8.86
N ASP A 22 3.33 -4.83 -9.74
CA ASP A 22 2.63 -3.99 -10.70
C ASP A 22 1.42 -3.24 -10.12
N GLY A 23 1.08 -3.48 -8.84
CA GLY A 23 -0.06 -2.87 -8.17
C GLY A 23 -1.43 -3.37 -8.64
N LEU A 24 -1.51 -4.38 -9.52
CA LEU A 24 -2.77 -4.79 -10.16
C LEU A 24 -3.61 -5.76 -9.32
N ALA A 25 -3.02 -6.42 -8.33
CA ALA A 25 -3.64 -7.50 -7.55
C ALA A 25 -3.57 -7.25 -6.03
N VAL A 26 -3.89 -6.04 -5.57
CA VAL A 26 -3.97 -5.76 -4.13
C VAL A 26 -5.36 -6.10 -3.60
N THR A 27 -5.43 -7.01 -2.63
CA THR A 27 -6.69 -7.43 -2.01
C THR A 27 -7.23 -6.32 -1.10
N PRO A 28 -8.49 -5.86 -1.28
CA PRO A 28 -9.09 -4.85 -0.40
C PRO A 28 -9.24 -5.31 1.05
N GLY A 29 -9.24 -4.37 1.98
CA GLY A 29 -9.43 -4.57 3.41
C GLY A 29 -8.25 -5.27 4.11
N VAL A 30 -7.16 -5.52 3.39
CA VAL A 30 -5.97 -6.20 3.92
C VAL A 30 -4.79 -5.24 3.89
N MET A 31 -3.99 -5.27 4.96
CA MET A 31 -2.73 -4.52 4.96
C MET A 31 -1.82 -5.08 3.86
N ALA A 32 -1.36 -4.20 2.99
CA ALA A 32 -0.38 -4.56 1.97
C ALA A 32 0.87 -5.20 2.59
N GLU A 33 1.30 -6.32 2.02
CA GLU A 33 2.52 -6.99 2.49
C GLU A 33 3.73 -6.11 2.16
N PRO A 34 4.69 -5.96 3.11
CA PRO A 34 5.97 -5.34 2.81
C PRO A 34 6.61 -6.04 1.61
N PRO A 35 7.18 -5.29 0.66
CA PRO A 35 7.86 -5.94 -0.44
C PRO A 35 9.04 -6.78 0.07
N ALA A 36 9.40 -7.84 -0.66
CA ALA A 36 10.58 -8.64 -0.34
C ALA A 36 11.79 -7.72 -0.16
N SER A 37 12.77 -8.09 0.67
CA SER A 37 13.89 -7.20 1.06
C SER A 37 14.74 -6.64 -0.11
N TYR A 38 14.56 -7.16 -1.33
CA TYR A 38 15.20 -6.71 -2.57
C TYR A 38 14.23 -6.10 -3.59
N GLY A 39 12.94 -6.01 -3.27
CA GLY A 39 11.90 -5.40 -4.11
C GLY A 39 11.50 -4.05 -3.53
N GLY A 40 11.45 -3.02 -4.37
CA GLY A 40 10.91 -1.72 -3.98
C GLY A 40 11.90 -0.75 -3.32
N THR A 41 11.43 0.48 -3.09
CA THR A 41 12.13 1.56 -2.38
C THR A 41 11.58 1.80 -0.98
N GLY A 42 10.87 0.81 -0.42
CA GLY A 42 10.23 0.88 0.90
C GLY A 42 8.74 1.22 0.86
N TYR A 43 8.13 1.33 -0.32
CA TYR A 43 6.68 1.51 -0.46
C TYR A 43 5.95 0.17 -0.54
N THR A 44 4.76 0.12 0.03
CA THR A 44 3.82 -1.00 -0.08
C THR A 44 2.70 -0.68 -1.07
N ALA A 45 2.32 -1.66 -1.89
CA ALA A 45 1.20 -1.50 -2.84
C ALA A 45 -0.14 -1.64 -2.11
N GLY A 46 -0.80 -0.53 -1.82
CA GLY A 46 -2.15 -0.48 -1.23
C GLY A 46 -3.28 -0.67 -2.25
N SER A 47 -4.49 -0.98 -1.79
CA SER A 47 -5.66 -1.13 -2.65
C SER A 47 -6.36 0.21 -2.86
N ALA A 48 -6.64 0.55 -4.11
CA ALA A 48 -7.43 1.75 -4.44
C ALA A 48 -8.86 1.70 -3.88
N GLN A 49 -9.39 0.52 -3.56
CA GLN A 49 -10.72 0.38 -2.95
C GLN A 49 -10.75 0.81 -1.48
N ASP A 50 -9.61 0.76 -0.80
CA ASP A 50 -9.48 1.13 0.62
C ASP A 50 -9.12 2.60 0.82
N TYR A 51 -8.87 3.32 -0.27
CA TYR A 51 -8.54 4.73 -0.25
C TYR A 51 -9.80 5.58 0.05
N ASP A 52 -9.86 6.12 1.27
CA ASP A 52 -10.86 7.09 1.65
C ASP A 52 -10.54 8.46 1.05
N ARG A 53 -11.30 8.83 0.02
CA ARG A 53 -11.13 10.08 -0.71
C ARG A 53 -11.48 11.33 0.10
N ALA A 54 -12.33 11.22 1.12
CA ALA A 54 -12.72 12.35 1.95
C ALA A 54 -11.55 12.80 2.84
N HIS A 55 -10.72 11.85 3.28
CA HIS A 55 -9.60 12.10 4.18
C HIS A 55 -8.23 11.91 3.52
N ALA A 56 -8.18 11.43 2.28
CA ALA A 56 -6.97 11.07 1.54
C ALA A 56 -6.09 10.04 2.27
N LEU A 57 -6.72 8.97 2.80
CA LEU A 57 -6.06 7.96 3.62
C LEU A 57 -6.34 6.54 3.14
N ASP A 58 -5.32 5.69 3.23
CA ASP A 58 -5.47 4.24 3.22
C ASP A 58 -5.85 3.81 4.65
N VAL A 59 -7.11 3.42 4.84
CA VAL A 59 -7.66 3.13 6.18
C VAL A 59 -7.04 1.87 6.79
N PRO A 60 -6.91 0.72 6.08
CA PRO A 60 -6.19 -0.44 6.59
C PRO A 60 -4.76 -0.13 7.01
N GLN A 61 -4.01 0.62 6.20
CA GLN A 61 -2.62 0.98 6.51
C GLN A 61 -2.52 1.88 7.74
N LEU A 62 -3.43 2.84 7.90
CA LEU A 62 -3.49 3.69 9.08
C LEU A 62 -3.72 2.87 10.35
N PHE A 63 -4.71 1.98 10.36
CA PHE A 63 -5.02 1.18 11.54
C PHE A 63 -3.92 0.18 11.86
N ALA A 64 -3.24 -0.37 10.86
CA ALA A 64 -2.05 -1.18 11.07
C ALA A 64 -0.91 -0.38 11.71
N PHE A 65 -0.63 0.82 11.20
CA PHE A 65 0.38 1.73 11.76
C PHE A 65 0.07 2.08 13.22
N LEU A 66 -1.18 2.48 13.50
CA LEU A 66 -1.58 2.86 14.85
C LEU A 66 -1.57 1.67 15.81
N ARG A 67 -1.95 0.47 15.36
CA ARG A 67 -1.83 -0.75 16.19
C ARG A 67 -0.38 -1.04 16.55
N ALA A 68 0.54 -0.91 15.59
CA ALA A 68 1.96 -1.19 15.78
C ALA A 68 2.65 -0.14 16.68
N THR A 69 2.24 1.13 16.57
CA THR A 69 2.95 2.25 17.23
C THR A 69 2.24 2.77 18.49
N GLN A 70 0.93 2.55 18.62
CA GLN A 70 0.11 3.07 19.71
C GLN A 70 -0.80 2.00 20.34
N PRO A 71 -0.24 0.87 20.81
CA PRO A 71 -1.04 -0.25 21.34
C PRO A 71 -1.92 0.16 22.53
N ALA A 72 -1.42 1.04 23.41
CA ALA A 72 -2.19 1.52 24.56
C ALA A 72 -3.43 2.34 24.16
N ALA A 73 -3.39 3.07 23.04
CA ALA A 73 -4.55 3.79 22.53
C ALA A 73 -5.59 2.82 21.96
N PHE A 74 -5.14 1.79 21.23
CA PHE A 74 -6.01 0.72 20.73
C PHE A 74 -6.76 0.00 21.84
N THR A 75 -6.08 -0.32 22.94
CA THR A 75 -6.74 -0.91 24.12
C THR A 75 -7.79 0.02 24.72
N LYS A 76 -7.48 1.32 24.89
CA LYS A 76 -8.42 2.30 25.45
C LYS A 76 -9.68 2.48 24.59
N LEU A 77 -9.54 2.33 23.27
CA LEU A 77 -10.63 2.45 22.31
C LEU A 77 -11.35 1.11 22.03
N ALA A 78 -10.96 0.02 22.70
CA ALA A 78 -11.49 -1.33 22.47
C ALA A 78 -11.33 -1.81 21.00
N LEU A 79 -10.19 -1.48 20.38
CA LEU A 79 -9.82 -1.85 19.01
C LEU A 79 -8.69 -2.89 18.94
N ALA A 80 -8.17 -3.31 20.10
CA ALA A 80 -7.09 -4.28 20.25
C ALA A 80 -7.58 -5.73 20.18
#